data_AF-A0A7F5RGB2-F1
#
_entry.id   AF-A0A7F5RGB2-F1
#
_cell.length_a   1.000
_cell.length_b   1.000
_cell.length_c   1.000
_cell.angle_alpha   90.00
_cell.angle_beta   90.00
_cell.angle_gamma   90.00
#
_symmetry.space_group_name_H-M   'P 1'
#
loop_
_entity.id
_entity.type
_entity.pdbx_description
1 polymer ?
#
loop_
_entity_poly.entity_id
_entity_poly.type
_entity_poly.pdbx_seq_one_letter_code
_entity_poly.pdbx_strand_id
1 'polypeptide(L)'
;MCMALGGRVAESLTFNRVTTGAQNDLEKVTKIAYAQVREFGMSPVVGLVSFSEQEMKERGKKPFSKKMAALIDQEARRLIADAYKRTEEVLLKNKDKLELIAENLLKKETLNYEDVEKLIGPPPYGKKKLIEQAEFEESVRSDAGVVPVSNTAKGISTSQHEAENGKSPEQSVTKS
;
A
#
# COMPACT_ATOMS: atom_id res chain seq x y z
N MET A 1 -9.57 -0.96 3.44
CA MET A 1 -10.99 -1.39 3.37
C MET A 1 -11.85 -0.64 4.39
N CYS A 2 -11.64 -0.79 5.69
CA CYS A 2 -12.52 -0.25 6.76
C CYS A 2 -12.93 1.23 6.60
N MET A 3 -11.98 2.12 6.26
CA MET A 3 -12.24 3.55 6.01
C MET A 3 -13.28 3.79 4.89
N ALA A 4 -13.19 3.07 3.77
CA ALA A 4 -14.13 3.18 2.66
C ALA A 4 -15.52 2.59 3.00
N LEU A 5 -15.57 1.58 3.88
CA LEU A 5 -16.83 1.08 4.45
C LEU A 5 -17.46 2.05 5.46
N GLY A 6 -16.72 3.07 5.94
CA GLY A 6 -17.13 3.99 7.00
C GLY A 6 -18.50 4.64 6.76
N GLY A 7 -18.72 5.22 5.58
CA GLY A 7 -20.00 5.86 5.24
C GLY A 7 -21.17 4.87 5.24
N ARG A 8 -20.98 3.70 4.63
CA ARG A 8 -22.02 2.64 4.56
C ARG A 8 -22.40 2.09 5.94
N VAL A 9 -21.43 1.97 6.85
CA VAL A 9 -21.68 1.50 8.22
C VAL A 9 -22.32 2.61 9.05
N ALA A 10 -21.86 3.86 8.92
CA ALA A 10 -22.47 5.01 9.59
C ALA A 10 -23.95 5.22 9.17
N GLU A 11 -24.28 5.10 7.88
CA GLU A 11 -25.68 5.09 7.42
C GLU A 11 -26.50 4.00 8.12
N SER A 12 -25.97 2.77 8.14
CA SER A 12 -26.66 1.61 8.70
C SER A 12 -26.89 1.73 10.20
N LEU A 13 -25.91 2.25 10.95
CA LEU A 13 -26.00 2.44 12.40
C LEU A 13 -26.92 3.60 12.79
N THR A 14 -26.91 4.71 12.05
CA THR A 14 -27.66 5.93 12.40
C THR A 14 -29.11 5.91 11.88
N PHE A 15 -29.35 5.33 10.69
CA PHE A 15 -30.66 5.39 10.04
C PHE A 15 -31.36 4.04 9.90
N ASN A 16 -30.74 2.93 10.33
CA ASN A 16 -31.22 1.55 10.17
C ASN A 16 -31.65 1.21 8.73
N ARG A 17 -31.02 1.87 7.76
CA ARG A 17 -31.21 1.75 6.31
C ARG A 17 -29.92 2.13 5.60
N VAL A 18 -29.83 1.84 4.30
CA VAL A 18 -28.61 2.08 3.52
C VAL A 18 -28.95 2.69 2.16
N THR A 19 -28.12 3.60 1.66
CA THR A 19 -28.31 4.27 0.37
C THR A 19 -27.46 3.65 -0.74
N THR A 20 -27.61 4.18 -1.96
CA THR A 20 -26.73 3.89 -3.10
C THR A 20 -25.41 4.67 -3.08
N GLY A 21 -25.26 5.68 -2.22
CA GLY A 21 -24.10 6.59 -2.22
C GLY A 21 -22.74 5.88 -2.02
N ALA A 22 -22.73 4.78 -1.25
CA ALA A 22 -21.55 3.97 -1.01
C ALA A 22 -21.12 3.05 -2.18
N GLN A 23 -21.77 3.09 -3.35
CA GLN A 23 -21.48 2.21 -4.49
C GLN A 23 -19.99 2.23 -4.88
N ASN A 24 -19.41 3.42 -5.04
CA ASN A 24 -18.01 3.58 -5.46
C ASN A 24 -17.03 3.00 -4.42
N ASP A 25 -17.38 3.01 -3.14
CA ASP A 25 -16.54 2.47 -2.08
C ASP A 25 -16.69 0.95 -1.93
N LEU A 26 -17.89 0.41 -2.15
CA LEU A 26 -18.11 -1.04 -2.29
C LEU A 26 -17.32 -1.60 -3.49
N GLU A 27 -17.24 -0.88 -4.61
CA GLU A 27 -16.42 -1.27 -5.76
C GLU A 27 -14.92 -1.32 -5.42
N LYS A 28 -14.38 -0.24 -4.82
CA LYS A 28 -12.97 -0.19 -4.35
C LYS A 28 -12.67 -1.31 -3.36
N VAL A 29 -13.53 -1.50 -2.36
CA VAL A 29 -13.40 -2.53 -1.31
C VAL A 29 -13.42 -3.94 -1.92
N THR A 30 -14.28 -4.17 -2.91
CA THR A 30 -14.35 -5.43 -3.65
C THR A 30 -13.06 -5.67 -4.45
N LYS A 31 -12.59 -4.69 -5.23
CA LYS A 31 -11.33 -4.77 -5.99
C LYS A 31 -10.14 -5.09 -5.09
N ILE A 32 -10.02 -4.42 -3.94
CA ILE A 32 -8.96 -4.68 -2.96
C ILE A 32 -9.04 -6.11 -2.41
N ALA A 33 -10.22 -6.58 -2.00
CA ALA A 33 -10.40 -7.93 -1.47
C ALA A 33 -10.04 -9.02 -2.49
N TYR A 34 -10.45 -8.86 -3.75
CA TYR A 34 -10.07 -9.79 -4.81
C TYR A 34 -8.56 -9.75 -5.10
N ALA A 35 -7.91 -8.59 -5.15
CA ALA A 35 -6.46 -8.52 -5.35
C ALA A 35 -5.68 -9.20 -4.22
N GLN A 36 -6.07 -8.96 -2.95
CA GLN A 36 -5.48 -9.62 -1.78
C GLN A 36 -5.55 -11.15 -1.88
N VAL A 37 -6.71 -11.71 -2.22
CA VAL A 37 -6.93 -13.17 -2.27
C VAL A 37 -6.39 -13.82 -3.55
N ARG A 38 -6.53 -13.16 -4.71
CA ARG A 38 -6.24 -13.72 -6.04
C ARG A 38 -4.81 -13.46 -6.51
N GLU A 39 -4.23 -12.33 -6.18
CA GLU A 39 -2.98 -11.83 -6.79
C GLU A 39 -1.83 -11.75 -5.79
N PHE A 40 -2.11 -11.40 -4.54
CA PHE A 40 -1.09 -11.22 -3.50
C PHE A 40 -0.97 -12.40 -2.52
N GLY A 41 -1.72 -13.49 -2.72
CA GLY A 41 -1.66 -14.70 -1.87
C GLY A 41 -2.06 -14.50 -0.40
N MET A 42 -2.78 -13.41 -0.07
CA MET A 42 -3.09 -13.02 1.32
C MET A 42 -4.26 -13.79 1.95
N SER A 43 -4.68 -14.92 1.37
CA SER A 43 -5.58 -15.88 2.03
C SER A 43 -4.83 -17.20 2.29
N PRO A 44 -4.76 -17.68 3.55
CA PRO A 44 -4.15 -18.97 3.85
C PRO A 44 -4.93 -20.16 3.30
N VAL A 45 -6.19 -19.95 2.87
CA VAL A 45 -7.06 -21.00 2.32
C VAL A 45 -6.87 -21.15 0.80
N VAL A 46 -6.56 -20.05 0.10
CA VAL A 46 -6.19 -20.06 -1.32
C VAL A 46 -4.70 -20.37 -1.51
N GLY A 47 -3.86 -19.94 -0.56
CA GLY A 47 -2.42 -20.17 -0.54
C GLY A 47 -1.62 -19.14 -1.34
N LEU A 48 -0.30 -19.38 -1.44
CA LEU A 48 0.67 -18.51 -2.11
C LEU A 48 0.63 -18.69 -3.64
N VAL A 49 -0.53 -18.43 -4.23
CA VAL A 49 -0.76 -18.41 -5.69
C VAL A 49 -1.14 -17.01 -6.16
N SER A 50 -0.87 -16.72 -7.44
CA SER A 50 -1.20 -15.43 -8.06
C SER A 50 -1.85 -15.64 -9.42
N PHE A 51 -2.97 -14.96 -9.66
CA PHE A 51 -3.71 -14.98 -10.93
C PHE A 51 -4.06 -13.54 -11.34
N SER A 52 -3.13 -12.87 -12.03
CA SER A 52 -3.27 -11.48 -12.49
C SER A 52 -4.51 -11.26 -13.34
N GLU A 53 -5.27 -10.19 -13.07
CA GLU A 53 -6.42 -9.81 -13.90
C GLU A 53 -6.04 -9.49 -15.34
N GLN A 54 -4.84 -8.99 -15.55
CA GLN A 54 -4.33 -8.65 -16.88
C GLN A 54 -4.15 -9.91 -17.72
N GLU A 55 -3.49 -10.93 -17.16
CA GLU A 55 -3.36 -12.25 -17.82
C GLU A 55 -4.74 -12.88 -18.10
N MET A 56 -5.72 -12.72 -17.20
CA MET A 56 -7.06 -13.26 -17.42
C MET A 56 -7.80 -12.57 -18.58
N LYS A 57 -7.60 -11.25 -18.75
CA LYS A 57 -8.16 -10.48 -19.87
C LYS A 57 -7.52 -10.88 -21.19
N GLU A 58 -6.19 -10.97 -21.22
CA GLU A 58 -5.41 -11.37 -22.40
C GLU A 58 -5.69 -12.81 -22.84
N ARG A 59 -5.77 -13.76 -21.90
CA ARG A 59 -6.01 -15.18 -22.19
C ARG A 59 -7.48 -15.54 -22.44
N GLY A 60 -8.41 -14.61 -22.22
CA GLY A 60 -9.86 -14.82 -22.36
C GLY A 60 -10.49 -15.87 -21.44
N LYS A 61 -9.70 -16.55 -20.58
CA LYS A 61 -10.17 -17.59 -19.65
C LYS A 61 -9.47 -17.46 -18.30
N LYS A 62 -10.18 -17.81 -17.23
CA LYS A 62 -9.60 -17.91 -15.87
C LYS A 62 -8.57 -19.06 -15.84
N PRO A 63 -7.34 -18.86 -15.33
CA PRO A 63 -6.30 -19.92 -15.26
C PRO A 63 -6.51 -20.91 -14.11
N PHE A 64 -7.70 -20.94 -13.50
CA PHE A 64 -8.03 -21.75 -12.33
C PHE A 64 -9.43 -22.38 -12.42
N SER A 65 -9.66 -23.46 -11.67
CA SER A 65 -10.89 -24.24 -11.73
C SER A 65 -12.11 -23.51 -11.15
N LYS A 66 -13.33 -23.98 -11.47
CA LYS A 66 -14.58 -23.47 -10.84
C LYS A 66 -14.56 -23.59 -9.31
N LYS A 67 -13.91 -24.62 -8.76
CA LYS A 67 -13.74 -24.80 -7.30
C LYS A 67 -12.83 -23.71 -6.70
N MET A 68 -11.73 -23.38 -7.37
CA MET A 68 -10.85 -22.29 -6.94
C MET A 68 -11.53 -20.92 -7.08
N ALA A 69 -12.32 -20.70 -8.13
CA ALA A 69 -13.10 -19.48 -8.29
C ALA A 69 -14.05 -19.26 -7.10
N ALA A 70 -14.87 -20.26 -6.75
CA ALA A 70 -15.78 -20.17 -5.61
C ALA A 70 -15.05 -19.97 -4.26
N LEU A 71 -13.83 -20.50 -4.12
CA LEU A 71 -13.00 -20.31 -2.93
C LEU A 71 -12.48 -18.87 -2.81
N ILE A 72 -12.03 -18.29 -3.92
CA ILE A 72 -11.64 -16.87 -4.00
C ILE A 72 -12.85 -15.97 -3.69
N ASP A 73 -14.01 -16.25 -4.27
CA ASP A 73 -15.25 -15.49 -4.05
C ASP A 73 -15.71 -15.55 -2.56
N GLN A 74 -15.50 -16.70 -1.90
CA GLN A 74 -15.78 -16.91 -0.47
C GLN A 74 -14.82 -16.11 0.41
N GLU A 75 -13.52 -16.19 0.17
CA GLU A 75 -12.50 -15.51 0.98
C GLU A 75 -12.54 -13.99 0.79
N ALA A 76 -12.78 -13.50 -0.43
CA ALA A 76 -12.99 -12.07 -0.68
C ALA A 76 -14.23 -11.56 0.10
N ARG A 77 -15.34 -12.32 0.10
CA ARG A 77 -16.53 -11.99 0.90
C ARG A 77 -16.24 -11.98 2.40
N ARG A 78 -15.45 -12.93 2.90
CA ARG A 78 -15.05 -13.00 4.32
C ARG A 78 -14.24 -11.76 4.72
N LEU A 79 -13.21 -11.39 3.96
CA LEU A 79 -12.40 -10.19 4.21
C LEU A 79 -13.25 -8.91 4.24
N ILE A 80 -14.25 -8.79 3.36
CA ILE A 80 -15.18 -7.64 3.34
C ILE A 80 -16.08 -7.64 4.58
N ALA A 81 -16.60 -8.81 4.99
CA ALA A 81 -17.44 -8.93 6.19
C ALA A 81 -16.65 -8.65 7.48
N ASP A 82 -15.42 -9.13 7.58
CA ASP A 82 -14.55 -8.87 8.73
C ASP A 82 -14.15 -7.38 8.79
N ALA A 83 -13.87 -6.75 7.64
CA ALA A 83 -13.66 -5.31 7.55
C ALA A 83 -14.92 -4.48 7.91
N TYR A 84 -16.13 -4.94 7.54
CA TYR A 84 -17.39 -4.30 7.92
C TYR A 84 -17.59 -4.32 9.44
N LYS A 85 -17.50 -5.51 10.06
CA LYS A 85 -17.61 -5.68 11.52
C LYS A 85 -16.58 -4.81 12.26
N ARG A 86 -15.35 -4.74 11.75
CA ARG A 86 -14.32 -3.91 12.38
C ARG A 86 -14.60 -2.41 12.25
N THR A 87 -15.21 -1.96 11.14
CA THR A 87 -15.70 -0.57 11.02
C THR A 87 -16.85 -0.31 11.98
N GLU A 88 -17.80 -1.24 12.10
CA GLU A 88 -18.94 -1.18 13.01
C GLU A 88 -18.51 -1.08 14.48
N GLU A 89 -17.57 -1.92 14.93
CA GLU A 89 -16.94 -1.79 16.24
C GLU A 89 -16.35 -0.40 16.48
N VAL A 90 -15.61 0.15 15.50
CA VAL A 90 -14.89 1.42 15.65
C VAL A 90 -15.86 2.60 15.73
N LEU A 91 -16.92 2.59 14.93
CA LEU A 91 -17.95 3.62 14.94
C LEU A 91 -18.83 3.53 16.20
N LEU A 92 -19.22 2.32 16.64
CA LEU A 92 -19.96 2.14 17.90
C LEU A 92 -19.14 2.61 19.12
N LYS A 93 -17.82 2.35 19.14
CA LYS A 93 -16.90 2.80 20.20
C LYS A 93 -16.61 4.31 20.17
N ASN A 94 -17.07 5.04 19.16
CA ASN A 94 -16.89 6.49 18.98
C ASN A 94 -18.20 7.14 18.49
N LYS A 95 -19.36 6.63 18.92
CA LYS A 95 -20.69 7.06 18.45
C LYS A 95 -20.97 8.52 18.80
N ASP A 96 -20.55 8.94 19.99
CA ASP A 96 -20.48 10.32 20.48
C ASP A 96 -19.79 11.26 19.48
N LYS A 97 -18.61 10.86 18.97
CA LYS A 97 -17.81 11.64 18.03
C LYS A 97 -18.40 11.65 16.62
N LEU A 98 -19.02 10.54 16.21
CA LEU A 98 -19.74 10.45 14.93
C LEU A 98 -20.94 11.41 14.92
N GLU A 99 -21.73 11.42 15.99
CA GLU A 99 -22.87 12.32 16.17
C GLU A 99 -22.41 13.79 16.26
N LEU A 100 -21.38 14.09 17.04
CA LEU A 100 -20.80 15.43 17.15
C LEU A 100 -20.30 15.98 15.80
N ILE A 101 -19.61 15.16 14.98
CA ILE A 101 -19.16 15.56 13.65
C ILE A 101 -20.35 15.80 12.71
N ALA A 102 -21.35 14.91 12.71
CA ALA A 102 -22.54 15.06 11.88
C ALA A 102 -23.34 16.33 12.22
N GLU A 103 -23.54 16.60 13.51
CA GLU A 103 -24.18 17.84 13.97
C GLU A 103 -23.43 19.11 13.56
N ASN A 104 -22.09 19.08 13.54
CA ASN A 104 -21.30 20.23 13.13
C ASN A 104 -21.33 20.40 11.61
N LEU A 105 -21.39 19.32 10.82
CA LEU A 105 -21.57 19.38 9.37
C LEU A 105 -22.94 19.95 8.97
N LEU A 106 -23.99 19.75 9.77
CA LEU A 106 -25.30 20.40 9.58
C LEU A 106 -25.27 21.91 9.88
N LYS A 107 -24.32 22.38 10.69
CA LYS A 107 -24.14 23.81 11.06
C LYS A 107 -23.13 24.52 10.15
N LYS A 108 -22.20 23.77 9.55
CA LYS A 108 -21.11 24.23 8.68
C LYS A 108 -20.80 23.12 7.67
N GLU A 109 -21.17 23.32 6.39
CA GLU A 109 -21.13 22.32 5.31
C GLU A 109 -19.77 21.66 5.05
N THR A 110 -18.68 22.18 5.61
CA THR A 110 -17.33 21.63 5.47
C THR A 110 -16.54 21.84 6.76
N LEU A 111 -15.94 20.77 7.27
CA LEU A 111 -14.95 20.80 8.35
C LEU A 111 -13.55 20.56 7.76
N ASN A 112 -12.58 21.38 8.14
CA ASN A 112 -11.18 21.12 7.82
C ASN A 112 -10.51 20.21 8.88
N TYR A 113 -9.23 19.90 8.70
CA TYR A 113 -8.50 19.02 9.63
C TYR A 113 -8.41 19.64 11.03
N GLU A 114 -8.22 20.97 11.12
CA GLU A 114 -8.12 21.72 12.37
C GLU A 114 -9.46 21.79 13.12
N ASP A 115 -10.59 21.85 12.41
CA ASP A 115 -11.93 21.75 12.99
C ASP A 115 -12.16 20.37 13.61
N VAL A 116 -11.78 19.30 12.89
CA VAL A 116 -11.94 17.91 13.37
C VAL A 116 -11.02 17.65 14.57
N GLU A 117 -9.76 18.11 14.55
CA GLU A 117 -8.83 18.00 15.69
C GLU A 117 -9.35 18.74 16.93
N LYS A 118 -10.06 19.88 16.76
CA LYS A 118 -10.74 20.59 17.87
C LYS A 118 -11.99 19.85 18.38
N LEU A 119 -12.77 19.23 17.49
CA LEU A 119 -14.03 18.57 17.84
C LEU A 119 -13.85 17.22 18.54
N ILE A 120 -12.92 16.38 18.06
CA ILE A 120 -12.78 14.99 18.53
C ILE A 120 -11.40 14.66 19.13
N GLY A 121 -10.53 15.66 19.21
CA GLY A 121 -9.15 15.55 19.71
C GLY A 121 -8.13 15.15 18.65
N PRO A 122 -6.82 15.20 18.98
CA PRO A 122 -5.75 14.83 18.07
C PRO A 122 -5.74 13.33 17.76
N PRO A 123 -5.26 12.93 16.55
CA PRO A 123 -5.13 11.53 16.18
C PRO A 123 -4.17 10.77 17.13
N PRO A 124 -4.56 9.61 17.67
CA PRO A 124 -3.77 8.90 18.70
C PRO A 124 -2.46 8.29 18.17
N TYR A 125 -2.28 8.23 16.84
CA TYR A 125 -1.06 7.74 16.18
C TYR A 125 -0.16 8.89 15.69
N GLY A 126 -0.34 10.10 16.23
CA GLY A 126 0.42 11.30 15.85
C GLY A 126 -0.18 12.06 14.66
N LYS A 127 0.26 13.30 14.48
CA LYS A 127 -0.19 14.16 13.37
C LYS A 127 0.24 13.59 12.02
N LYS A 128 -0.56 13.84 11.00
CA LYS A 128 -0.32 13.41 9.61
C LYS A 128 0.98 14.05 9.09
N LYS A 129 2.09 13.30 9.14
CA LYS A 129 3.33 13.67 8.44
C LYS A 129 3.07 13.71 6.94
N LEU A 130 3.24 14.88 6.33
CA LEU A 130 3.57 14.98 4.92
C LEU A 130 5.05 14.62 4.83
N ILE A 131 5.34 13.39 4.39
CA ILE A 131 6.71 12.97 4.10
C ILE A 131 7.04 13.53 2.72
N GLU A 132 8.03 14.40 2.60
CA GLU A 132 8.47 14.88 1.28
C GLU A 132 9.15 13.73 0.50
N GLN A 133 9.19 13.81 -0.84
CA GLN A 133 9.75 12.71 -1.65
C GLN A 133 11.20 12.38 -1.27
N ALA A 134 11.99 13.41 -0.93
CA ALA A 134 13.36 13.24 -0.43
C ALA A 134 13.41 12.52 0.93
N GLU A 135 12.59 12.91 1.91
CA GLU A 135 12.50 12.24 3.21
C GLU A 135 12.02 10.79 3.08
N PHE A 136 11.11 10.51 2.13
CA PHE A 136 10.64 9.16 1.87
C PHE A 136 11.76 8.28 1.31
N GLU A 137 12.47 8.76 0.28
CA GLU A 137 13.65 8.07 -0.25
C GLU A 137 14.75 7.87 0.81
N GLU A 138 15.01 8.87 1.65
CA GLU A 138 16.00 8.76 2.74
C GLU A 138 15.57 7.72 3.77
N SER A 139 14.30 7.72 4.19
CA SER A 139 13.77 6.72 5.14
C SER A 139 13.87 5.28 4.59
N VAL A 140 13.56 5.08 3.30
CA VAL A 140 13.67 3.78 2.62
C VAL A 140 15.14 3.35 2.49
N ARG A 141 16.07 4.28 2.22
CA ARG A 141 17.52 4.00 2.18
C ARG A 141 18.06 3.63 3.57
N SER A 142 17.58 4.27 4.64
CA SER A 142 17.97 3.93 6.01
C SER A 142 17.45 2.56 6.48
N ASP A 143 16.18 2.24 6.20
CA ASP A 143 15.60 0.93 6.55
C ASP A 143 16.24 -0.20 5.72
N ALA A 144 16.66 0.09 4.48
CA ALA A 144 17.36 -0.88 3.62
C ALA A 144 18.84 -1.11 4.00
N GLY A 145 19.39 -0.38 4.99
CA GLY A 145 20.76 -0.57 5.47
C GLY A 145 21.86 -0.28 4.44
N VAL A 146 21.57 0.48 3.38
CA VAL A 146 22.50 0.71 2.27
C VAL A 146 23.54 1.77 2.67
N VAL A 147 24.69 1.30 3.14
CA VAL A 147 25.84 2.15 3.46
C VAL A 147 26.28 2.93 2.21
N PRO A 148 26.40 4.27 2.27
CA PRO A 148 26.79 5.06 1.09
C PRO A 148 28.25 4.79 0.73
N VAL A 149 28.49 4.38 -0.52
CA VAL A 149 29.85 4.25 -1.07
C VAL A 149 30.44 5.66 -1.23
N SER A 150 31.28 6.05 -0.27
CA SER A 150 31.90 7.39 -0.23
C SER A 150 32.91 7.55 -1.38
N ASN A 151 32.49 8.21 -2.45
CA ASN A 151 33.30 8.37 -3.66
C ASN A 151 34.33 9.52 -3.49
N THR A 152 35.33 9.32 -2.62
CA THR A 152 36.37 10.31 -2.30
C THR A 152 37.44 10.43 -3.39
N ALA A 153 37.09 11.10 -4.48
CA ALA A 153 38.03 11.44 -5.55
C ALA A 153 38.77 12.77 -5.28
N LYS A 154 39.92 12.69 -4.59
CA LYS A 154 41.02 13.68 -4.63
C LYS A 154 42.26 13.09 -3.94
N GLY A 155 43.35 12.89 -4.68
CA GLY A 155 44.62 12.37 -4.16
C GLY A 155 45.74 13.41 -4.17
N ILE A 156 46.96 12.97 -3.83
CA ILE A 156 48.26 13.63 -4.09
C ILE A 156 49.35 12.54 -4.15
N SER A 157 50.52 12.86 -4.74
CA SER A 157 51.67 11.98 -5.00
C SER A 157 52.41 11.52 -3.70
N THR A 158 53.46 10.68 -3.70
CA THR A 158 54.79 10.87 -4.35
C THR A 158 55.68 9.60 -4.21
N SER A 159 56.64 9.39 -5.14
CA SER A 159 57.97 8.68 -5.06
C SER A 159 58.24 7.52 -4.06
N GLN A 160 59.08 6.51 -4.33
CA GLN A 160 59.87 6.03 -5.49
C GLN A 160 60.52 4.66 -5.10
N HIS A 161 60.84 3.79 -6.06
CA HIS A 161 62.18 3.14 -6.16
C HIS A 161 62.37 2.33 -7.46
N GLU A 162 63.63 2.17 -7.86
CA GLU A 162 64.19 1.35 -8.95
C GLU A 162 64.06 -0.18 -8.72
N ALA A 163 64.21 -1.11 -9.66
CA ALA A 163 64.18 -1.16 -11.15
C ALA A 163 64.04 -2.68 -11.56
N GLU A 164 64.46 -3.28 -12.69
CA GLU A 164 65.23 -2.90 -13.89
C GLU A 164 64.96 -3.91 -15.05
N ASN A 165 65.45 -3.56 -16.27
CA ASN A 165 65.85 -4.39 -17.43
C ASN A 165 65.07 -5.65 -17.89
N GLY A 166 64.83 -5.80 -19.21
CA GLY A 166 64.22 -7.05 -19.72
C GLY A 166 63.79 -7.24 -21.18
N LYS A 167 64.45 -6.65 -22.19
CA LYS A 167 64.38 -6.99 -23.65
C LYS A 167 63.03 -7.38 -24.32
N SER A 168 62.64 -6.58 -25.33
CA SER A 168 61.92 -7.09 -26.53
C SER A 168 62.89 -7.89 -27.45
N PRO A 169 62.42 -8.72 -28.42
CA PRO A 169 61.77 -8.20 -29.64
C PRO A 169 60.58 -9.02 -30.21
N GLU A 170 59.67 -8.29 -30.86
CA GLU A 170 59.15 -8.51 -32.23
C GLU A 170 59.11 -9.94 -32.82
N GLN A 171 57.92 -10.43 -33.21
CA GLN A 171 57.56 -10.65 -34.63
C GLN A 171 56.10 -11.08 -34.85
N SER A 172 55.64 -10.96 -36.10
CA SER A 172 54.26 -11.18 -36.56
C SER A 172 54.10 -12.45 -37.40
N VAL A 173 52.94 -13.11 -37.32
CA VAL A 173 52.45 -14.06 -38.33
C VAL A 173 50.95 -13.82 -38.58
N THR A 174 50.48 -14.19 -39.77
CA THR A 174 49.23 -13.73 -40.41
C THR A 174 48.01 -14.63 -40.22
N LYS A 175 46.84 -14.03 -40.53
CA LYS A 175 45.58 -14.63 -41.00
C LYS A 175 45.66 -16.07 -41.55
N SER A 176 44.59 -16.82 -41.32
CA SER A 176 43.70 -17.27 -42.40
C SER A 176 42.25 -17.15 -41.94
#